data_AF-A0A963L2W6-F1
#
_entry.id   AF-A0A963L2W6-F1
#
_cell.length_a   1.000
_cell.length_b   1.000
_cell.length_c   1.000
_cell.angle_alpha   90.00
_cell.angle_beta   90.00
_cell.angle_gamma   90.00
#
_symmetry.space_group_name_H-M   'P 1'
#
loop_
_entity.id
_entity.type
_entity.pdbx_description
1 polymer ?
#
loop_
_entity_poly.entity_id
_entity_poly.type
_entity_poly.pdbx_seq_one_letter_code
_entity_poly.pdbx_strand_id
1 'polypeptide(L)'
;MQFWRKWHRWLGTIAAVLLVIIGLTGIFLQVDEVAKLSAPAKVPPFKEMAPIAPAEMAQKTQAILATGHQDADIRTFALRAGPTGPMAVVRLAGEPKTLYIDMISGNYIDAKIADPQPERTFLQRVRTLMINLHTFGLVGVGGHIAGIALSIILAILSASGLWMWWQMRRDRAKRNLSKWFWN
;
A
#
# COMPACT_ATOMS: atom_id res chain seq x y z
N MET A 1 24.91 28.69 19.39
CA MET A 1 23.45 28.60 19.66
C MET A 1 22.59 29.30 18.61
N GLN A 2 22.90 30.55 18.22
CA GLN A 2 22.15 31.32 17.20
C GLN A 2 22.00 30.56 15.86
N PHE A 3 23.07 29.90 15.39
CA PHE A 3 23.08 29.09 14.16
C PHE A 3 22.02 27.98 14.16
N TRP A 4 22.05 27.09 15.17
CA TRP A 4 21.11 25.97 15.30
C TRP A 4 19.65 26.42 15.35
N ARG A 5 19.36 27.49 16.09
CA ARG A 5 18.00 28.05 16.16
C ARG A 5 17.52 28.62 14.83
N LYS A 6 18.39 29.33 14.11
CA LYS A 6 18.07 29.91 12.79
C LYS A 6 17.70 28.81 11.80
N TRP A 7 18.55 27.78 11.67
CA TRP A 7 18.31 26.68 10.74
C TRP A 7 17.12 25.81 11.11
N HIS A 8 16.98 25.45 12.39
CA HIS A 8 15.82 24.69 12.85
C HIS A 8 14.51 25.42 12.56
N ARG A 9 14.46 26.75 12.72
CA ARG A 9 13.24 27.53 12.41
C ARG A 9 12.89 27.51 10.92
N TRP A 10 13.87 27.73 10.03
CA TRP A 10 13.62 27.72 8.59
C TRP A 10 13.25 26.32 8.08
N LEU A 11 14.05 25.30 8.44
CA LEU A 11 13.77 23.91 8.07
C LEU A 11 12.47 23.41 8.69
N GLY A 12 12.20 23.78 9.94
CA GLY A 12 10.95 23.45 10.63
C GLY A 12 9.72 24.08 9.99
N THR A 13 9.83 25.28 9.42
CA THR A 13 8.71 25.93 8.70
C THR A 13 8.37 25.16 7.43
N ILE A 14 9.38 24.77 6.64
CA ILE A 14 9.19 23.95 5.44
C ILE A 14 8.59 22.58 5.83
N ALA A 15 9.16 21.95 6.85
CA ALA A 15 8.67 20.67 7.36
C ALA A 15 7.22 20.76 7.89
N ALA A 16 6.83 21.88 8.51
CA ALA A 16 5.47 22.10 8.99
C ALA A 16 4.45 22.13 7.84
N VAL A 17 4.76 22.81 6.73
CA VAL A 17 3.90 22.81 5.54
C VAL A 17 3.73 21.39 4.99
N LEU A 18 4.83 20.65 4.88
CA LEU A 18 4.79 19.25 4.44
C LEU A 18 3.97 18.37 5.39
N LEU A 19 4.14 18.55 6.71
CA LEU A 19 3.37 17.83 7.72
C LEU A 19 1.87 18.12 7.66
N VAL A 20 1.48 19.35 7.34
CA VAL A 20 0.05 19.67 7.13
C VAL A 20 -0.49 18.88 5.95
N ILE A 21 0.22 18.83 4.81
CA ILE A 21 -0.22 18.07 3.62
C ILE A 21 -0.29 16.57 3.93
N ILE A 22 0.75 16.00 4.55
CA ILE A 22 0.81 14.57 4.89
C ILE A 22 -0.24 14.23 5.96
N GLY A 23 -0.47 15.11 6.93
CA GLY A 23 -1.50 14.96 7.97
C GLY A 23 -2.91 15.00 7.39
N LEU A 24 -3.21 15.96 6.51
CA LEU A 24 -4.52 16.06 5.85
C LEU A 24 -4.81 14.85 4.96
N THR A 25 -3.82 14.40 4.18
CA THR A 25 -3.95 13.17 3.37
C THR A 25 -4.16 11.95 4.25
N GLY A 26 -3.47 11.84 5.39
CA GLY A 26 -3.65 10.76 6.36
C GLY A 26 -5.04 10.75 7.01
N ILE A 27 -5.54 11.92 7.44
CA ILE A 27 -6.89 12.07 7.98
C ILE A 27 -7.92 11.62 6.94
N PHE A 28 -7.78 12.06 5.69
CA PHE A 28 -8.68 11.65 4.61
C PHE A 28 -8.71 10.13 4.42
N LEU A 29 -7.54 9.47 4.46
CA LEU A 29 -7.47 8.00 4.34
C LEU A 29 -8.21 7.29 5.48
N GLN A 30 -8.27 7.90 6.67
CA GLN A 30 -8.99 7.36 7.82
C GLN A 30 -10.52 7.55 7.73
N VAL A 31 -11.00 8.56 7.00
CA VAL A 31 -12.44 8.80 6.81
C VAL A 31 -13.11 7.58 6.18
N ASP A 32 -12.44 6.93 5.23
CA ASP A 32 -12.98 5.76 4.55
C ASP A 32 -13.23 4.58 5.51
N GLU A 33 -12.28 4.33 6.42
CA GLU A 33 -12.37 3.27 7.44
C GLU A 33 -13.44 3.59 8.50
N VAL A 34 -13.48 4.84 8.97
CA VAL A 34 -14.41 5.25 10.03
C VAL A 34 -15.85 5.36 9.51
N ALA A 35 -16.04 5.94 8.33
CA ALA A 35 -17.36 6.16 7.74
C ALA A 35 -17.83 5.01 6.84
N LYS A 36 -17.01 3.97 6.64
CA LYS A 36 -17.32 2.80 5.80
C LYS A 36 -17.82 3.19 4.40
N LEU A 37 -17.22 4.24 3.83
CA LEU A 37 -17.66 4.82 2.56
C LEU A 37 -17.31 3.91 1.38
N SER A 38 -16.21 3.17 1.49
CA SER A 38 -15.90 2.10 0.56
C SER A 38 -16.78 0.89 0.82
N ALA A 39 -17.51 0.47 -0.21
CA ALA A 39 -18.23 -0.80 -0.17
C ALA A 39 -17.25 -1.93 0.19
N PRO A 40 -17.63 -2.86 1.09
CA PRO A 40 -16.82 -4.02 1.36
C PRO A 40 -16.57 -4.74 0.03
N ALA A 41 -15.34 -5.25 -0.15
CA ALA A 41 -15.05 -6.10 -1.28
C ALA A 41 -16.14 -7.20 -1.32
N LYS A 42 -16.87 -7.29 -2.43
CA LYS A 42 -17.78 -8.42 -2.66
C LYS A 42 -16.91 -9.67 -2.73
N VAL A 43 -16.73 -10.32 -1.58
CA VAL A 43 -16.16 -11.65 -1.53
C VAL A 43 -17.25 -12.56 -2.08
N PRO A 44 -17.03 -13.22 -3.24
CA PRO A 44 -18.00 -14.18 -3.73
C PRO A 44 -18.24 -15.23 -2.62
N PRO A 45 -19.49 -15.68 -2.42
CA PRO A 45 -19.79 -16.68 -1.40
C PRO A 45 -18.89 -17.89 -1.58
N PHE A 46 -18.26 -18.34 -0.50
CA PHE A 46 -17.48 -19.57 -0.51
C PHE A 46 -18.43 -20.72 -0.85
N LYS A 47 -18.30 -21.26 -2.07
CA LYS A 47 -19.03 -22.45 -2.46
C LYS A 47 -18.21 -23.65 -1.99
N GLU A 48 -18.66 -24.28 -0.91
CA GLU A 48 -18.08 -25.54 -0.44
C GLU A 48 -18.22 -26.58 -1.56
N MET A 49 -17.08 -27.15 -1.96
CA MET A 49 -17.00 -28.10 -3.06
C MET A 49 -16.30 -29.34 -2.58
N ALA A 50 -16.66 -30.49 -3.18
CA ALA A 50 -16.04 -31.76 -2.87
C ALA A 50 -14.51 -31.65 -2.97
N PRO A 51 -13.75 -32.18 -2.01
CA PRO A 51 -12.30 -32.12 -2.03
C PRO A 51 -11.79 -32.84 -3.27
N ILE A 52 -11.21 -32.08 -4.21
CA ILE A 52 -10.51 -32.64 -5.36
C ILE A 52 -9.07 -32.93 -4.90
N ALA A 53 -8.55 -34.12 -5.22
CA ALA A 53 -7.18 -34.46 -4.87
C ALA A 53 -6.19 -33.50 -5.58
N PRO A 54 -5.16 -32.98 -4.88
CA PRO A 54 -4.17 -32.07 -5.49
C PRO A 54 -3.50 -32.64 -6.75
N ALA A 55 -3.27 -33.95 -6.80
CA ALA A 55 -2.72 -34.65 -7.95
C ALA A 55 -3.66 -34.62 -9.17
N GLU A 56 -4.96 -34.81 -8.95
CA GLU A 56 -5.96 -34.79 -10.02
C GLU A 56 -6.12 -33.38 -10.61
N MET A 57 -6.04 -32.35 -9.74
CA MET A 57 -6.05 -30.95 -10.15
C MET A 57 -4.82 -30.56 -10.99
N ALA A 58 -3.63 -31.00 -10.58
CA ALA A 58 -2.40 -30.77 -11.32
C ALA A 58 -2.43 -31.46 -12.70
N GLN A 59 -2.91 -32.71 -12.77
CA GLN A 59 -3.04 -33.46 -14.01
C GLN A 59 -4.04 -32.82 -14.97
N LYS A 60 -5.23 -32.40 -14.49
CA LYS A 60 -6.21 -31.70 -15.32
C LYS A 60 -5.64 -30.39 -15.87
N THR A 61 -4.92 -29.63 -15.05
CA THR A 61 -4.30 -28.38 -15.51
C THR A 61 -3.22 -28.62 -16.55
N GLN A 62 -2.35 -29.62 -16.36
CA GLN A 62 -1.35 -30.01 -17.36
C GLN A 62 -2.00 -30.48 -18.66
N ALA A 63 -3.09 -31.25 -18.60
CA ALA A 63 -3.81 -31.70 -19.78
C ALA A 63 -4.43 -30.54 -20.58
N ILE A 64 -4.95 -29.52 -19.89
CA ILE A 64 -5.52 -28.31 -20.51
C ILE A 64 -4.43 -27.41 -21.08
N LEU A 65 -3.26 -27.34 -20.44
CA LEU A 65 -2.11 -26.61 -21.00
C LEU A 65 -1.54 -27.33 -22.23
N ALA A 66 -1.57 -28.67 -22.26
CA ALA A 66 -1.10 -29.46 -23.39
C ALA A 66 -1.96 -29.34 -24.66
N THR A 67 -3.21 -28.83 -24.58
CA THR A 67 -4.07 -28.63 -25.76
C THR A 67 -3.86 -27.29 -26.46
N GLY A 68 -3.13 -26.33 -25.84
CA GLY A 68 -2.90 -25.00 -26.44
C GLY A 68 -1.48 -24.43 -26.25
N HIS A 69 -0.70 -24.96 -25.30
CA HIS A 69 0.59 -24.43 -24.85
C HIS A 69 1.60 -25.56 -24.57
N GLN A 70 1.83 -26.43 -25.56
CA GLN A 70 2.64 -27.66 -25.44
C GLN A 70 4.10 -27.41 -25.00
N ASP A 71 4.65 -26.22 -25.23
CA ASP A 71 6.05 -25.87 -24.93
C ASP A 71 6.20 -24.77 -23.85
N ALA A 72 5.10 -24.41 -23.16
CA ALA A 72 5.14 -23.30 -22.21
C ALA A 72 5.54 -23.76 -20.81
N ASP A 73 6.73 -23.35 -20.35
CA ASP A 73 7.21 -23.61 -19.00
C ASP A 73 6.32 -22.89 -17.96
N ILE A 74 5.91 -23.59 -16.90
CA ILE A 74 4.98 -23.06 -15.89
C ILE A 74 5.78 -22.37 -14.80
N ARG A 75 5.69 -21.04 -14.72
CA ARG A 75 6.33 -20.26 -13.66
C ARG A 75 5.56 -20.23 -12.36
N THR A 76 4.23 -20.24 -12.43
CA THR A 76 3.39 -20.16 -11.23
C THR A 76 2.14 -20.97 -11.45
N PHE A 77 1.82 -21.81 -10.48
CA PHE A 77 0.57 -22.53 -10.38
C PHE A 77 -0.01 -22.27 -9.01
N ALA A 78 -1.22 -21.68 -8.95
CA ALA A 78 -1.93 -21.45 -7.72
C ALA A 78 -3.40 -21.85 -7.85
N LEU A 79 -3.93 -22.48 -6.82
CA LEU A 79 -5.34 -22.80 -6.71
C LEU A 79 -6.06 -21.62 -6.07
N ARG A 80 -7.15 -21.17 -6.68
CA ARG A 80 -7.96 -20.07 -6.15
C ARG A 80 -9.44 -20.42 -6.25
N ALA A 81 -10.23 -19.95 -5.29
CA ALA A 81 -11.68 -19.94 -5.44
C ALA A 81 -12.07 -18.86 -6.47
N GLY A 82 -12.67 -19.28 -7.58
CA GLY A 82 -13.20 -18.41 -8.62
C GLY A 82 -14.70 -18.17 -8.51
N PRO A 83 -15.27 -17.34 -9.41
CA PRO A 83 -16.68 -16.93 -9.35
C PRO A 83 -17.65 -18.09 -9.53
N THR A 84 -17.24 -19.13 -10.28
CA THR A 84 -18.06 -20.30 -10.65
C THR A 84 -17.62 -21.59 -9.96
N GLY A 85 -16.46 -21.59 -9.28
CA GLY A 85 -15.84 -22.79 -8.71
C GLY A 85 -14.31 -22.65 -8.52
N PRO A 86 -13.59 -23.70 -8.12
CA PRO A 86 -12.13 -23.72 -8.04
C PRO A 86 -11.55 -23.45 -9.42
N MET A 87 -10.58 -22.55 -9.47
CA MET A 87 -9.83 -22.23 -10.66
C MET A 87 -8.33 -22.39 -10.44
N ALA A 88 -7.65 -22.85 -11.49
CA ALA A 88 -6.20 -22.81 -11.58
C ALA A 88 -5.78 -21.43 -12.10
N VAL A 89 -4.88 -20.77 -11.40
CA VAL A 89 -4.18 -19.58 -11.84
C VAL A 89 -2.80 -20.03 -12.32
N VAL A 90 -2.59 -19.99 -13.63
CA VAL A 90 -1.35 -20.42 -14.27
C VAL A 90 -0.65 -19.22 -14.88
N ARG A 91 0.64 -19.07 -14.57
CA ARG A 91 1.51 -18.11 -15.24
C ARG A 91 2.59 -18.87 -15.99
N LEU A 92 2.67 -18.62 -17.29
CA LEU A 92 3.67 -19.22 -18.17
C LEU A 92 4.96 -18.40 -18.18
N ALA A 93 6.09 -19.06 -18.46
CA ALA A 93 7.38 -18.43 -18.66
C ALA A 93 7.37 -17.62 -19.96
N GLY A 94 7.81 -16.37 -19.90
CA GLY A 94 7.84 -15.49 -21.07
C GLY A 94 6.51 -14.79 -21.39
N GLU A 95 5.38 -15.25 -20.86
CA GLU A 95 4.10 -14.58 -21.06
C GLU A 95 3.72 -13.63 -19.90
N PRO A 96 3.34 -12.38 -20.19
CA PRO A 96 2.85 -11.46 -19.17
C PRO A 96 1.43 -11.79 -18.71
N LYS A 97 0.69 -12.60 -19.48
CA LYS A 97 -0.72 -12.88 -19.25
C LYS A 97 -0.90 -14.07 -18.31
N THR A 98 -1.72 -13.88 -17.28
CA THR A 98 -2.15 -14.96 -16.40
C THR A 98 -3.32 -15.70 -17.03
N LEU A 99 -3.25 -17.02 -17.06
CA LEU A 99 -4.33 -17.88 -17.52
C LEU A 99 -5.15 -18.35 -16.32
N TYR A 100 -6.46 -18.33 -16.47
CA TYR A 100 -7.41 -18.81 -15.47
C TYR A 100 -8.14 -20.00 -16.07
N ILE A 101 -8.14 -21.13 -15.37
CA ILE A 101 -8.73 -22.38 -15.84
C ILE A 101 -9.76 -22.84 -14.81
N ASP A 102 -10.99 -23.09 -15.25
CA ASP A 102 -12.02 -23.70 -14.41
C ASP A 102 -11.70 -25.18 -14.20
N MET A 103 -11.56 -25.60 -12.94
CA MET A 103 -11.20 -26.98 -12.61
C MET A 103 -12.37 -27.95 -12.69
N ILE A 104 -13.60 -27.45 -12.80
CA ILE A 104 -14.81 -28.26 -12.98
C ILE A 104 -15.00 -28.56 -14.47
N SER A 105 -15.02 -27.50 -15.29
CA SER A 105 -15.32 -27.62 -16.72
C SER A 105 -14.08 -27.87 -17.58
N GLY A 106 -12.88 -27.61 -17.06
CA GLY A 106 -11.62 -27.72 -17.80
C GLY A 106 -11.43 -26.63 -18.86
N ASN A 107 -12.26 -25.58 -18.84
CA ASN A 107 -12.22 -24.49 -19.82
C ASN A 107 -11.45 -23.28 -19.28
N TYR A 108 -10.93 -22.46 -20.20
CA TYR A 108 -10.38 -21.16 -19.85
C TYR A 108 -11.48 -20.22 -19.36
N ILE A 109 -11.24 -19.57 -18.23
CA ILE A 109 -12.07 -18.48 -17.72
C ILE A 109 -11.46 -17.17 -18.24
N ASP A 110 -12.30 -16.28 -18.77
CA ASP A 110 -11.87 -14.93 -19.12
C ASP A 110 -11.28 -14.24 -17.88
N ALA A 111 -10.11 -13.63 -18.00
CA ALA A 111 -9.44 -12.92 -16.91
C ALA A 111 -10.34 -11.85 -16.26
N LYS A 112 -11.23 -11.20 -17.02
CA LYS A 112 -12.20 -10.23 -16.49
C LYS A 112 -13.26 -10.87 -15.59
N ILE A 113 -13.56 -12.14 -15.80
CA ILE A 113 -14.52 -12.92 -15.01
C ILE A 113 -13.78 -13.55 -13.82
N ALA A 114 -12.59 -14.11 -14.05
CA ALA A 114 -11.79 -14.81 -13.04
C ALA A 114 -11.21 -13.87 -11.97
N ASP A 115 -10.78 -12.68 -12.38
CA ASP A 115 -10.32 -11.62 -11.50
C ASP A 115 -10.99 -10.31 -11.97
N PRO A 116 -12.27 -10.10 -11.61
CA PRO A 116 -12.96 -8.88 -11.95
C PRO A 116 -12.29 -7.76 -11.16
N GLN A 117 -11.28 -7.13 -11.76
CA GLN A 117 -10.71 -5.88 -11.30
C GLN A 117 -11.88 -4.89 -11.30
N PRO A 118 -12.45 -4.55 -10.13
CA PRO A 118 -13.58 -3.65 -10.13
C PRO A 118 -13.11 -2.34 -10.74
N GLU A 119 -13.90 -1.81 -11.70
CA GLU A 119 -13.63 -0.50 -12.26
C GLU A 119 -13.49 0.48 -11.10
N ARG A 120 -12.31 1.10 -10.96
CA ARG A 120 -12.08 1.94 -9.78
C ARG A 120 -13.08 3.08 -9.79
N THR A 121 -13.97 3.08 -8.79
CA THR A 121 -14.92 4.17 -8.57
C THR A 121 -14.14 5.48 -8.38
N PHE A 122 -14.79 6.63 -8.60
CA PHE A 122 -14.15 7.92 -8.41
C PHE A 122 -13.47 8.04 -7.03
N LEU A 123 -14.16 7.60 -5.97
CA LEU A 123 -13.62 7.56 -4.61
C LEU A 123 -12.37 6.69 -4.48
N GLN A 124 -12.34 5.51 -5.10
CA GLN A 124 -11.15 4.65 -5.10
C GLN A 124 -9.96 5.27 -5.83
N ARG A 125 -10.20 6.03 -6.91
CA ARG A 125 -9.14 6.78 -7.61
C ARG A 125 -8.59 7.90 -6.74
N VAL A 126 -9.46 8.70 -6.11
CA VAL A 126 -9.06 9.75 -5.16
C VAL A 126 -8.29 9.15 -3.99
N ARG A 127 -8.75 8.05 -3.41
CA ARG A 127 -8.04 7.32 -2.35
C ARG A 127 -6.65 6.86 -2.78
N THR A 128 -6.53 6.35 -4.02
CA THR A 128 -5.23 5.96 -4.59
C THR A 128 -4.30 7.16 -4.77
N LEU A 129 -4.84 8.30 -5.18
CA LEU A 129 -4.07 9.54 -5.26
C LEU A 129 -3.59 9.99 -3.87
N MET A 130 -4.50 9.98 -2.89
CA MET A 130 -4.18 10.38 -1.51
C MET A 130 -3.13 9.47 -0.87
N ILE A 131 -3.21 8.15 -1.07
CA ILE A 131 -2.19 7.23 -0.54
C ILE A 131 -0.84 7.47 -1.22
N ASN A 132 -0.82 7.68 -2.55
CA ASN A 132 0.41 7.97 -3.27
C ASN A 132 1.02 9.33 -2.86
N LEU A 133 0.20 10.32 -2.51
CA LEU A 133 0.69 11.61 -2.01
C LEU A 133 1.24 11.47 -0.58
N HIS A 134 0.54 10.71 0.27
CA HIS A 134 0.94 10.46 1.66
C HIS A 134 2.24 9.65 1.77
N THR A 135 2.42 8.65 0.91
CA THR A 135 3.61 7.77 0.91
C THR A 135 4.74 8.27 0.00
N PHE A 136 4.54 9.41 -0.67
CA PHE A 136 5.43 9.92 -1.73
C PHE A 136 5.58 8.95 -2.93
N GLY A 137 4.61 8.06 -3.15
CA GLY A 137 4.64 7.06 -4.22
C GLY A 137 4.38 7.57 -5.63
N LEU A 138 4.03 8.85 -5.84
CA LEU A 138 3.74 9.42 -7.17
C LEU A 138 4.88 9.25 -8.18
N VAL A 139 6.13 9.30 -7.70
CA VAL A 139 7.35 9.18 -8.53
C VAL A 139 7.97 7.77 -8.40
N GLY A 140 7.18 6.79 -7.94
CA GLY A 140 7.63 5.42 -7.72
C GLY A 140 8.73 5.35 -6.66
N VAL A 141 9.77 4.55 -6.92
CA VAL A 141 10.86 4.28 -5.95
C VAL A 141 11.59 5.57 -5.54
N GLY A 142 11.84 6.48 -6.49
CA GLY A 142 12.53 7.74 -6.19
C GLY A 142 11.78 8.61 -5.20
N GLY A 143 10.44 8.64 -5.30
CA GLY A 143 9.59 9.36 -4.36
C GLY A 143 9.62 8.75 -2.95
N HIS A 144 9.60 7.42 -2.84
CA HIS A 144 9.74 6.75 -1.54
C HIS A 144 11.10 7.03 -0.87
N ILE A 145 12.20 7.03 -1.64
CA ILE A 145 13.53 7.38 -1.12
C ILE A 145 13.54 8.82 -0.60
N ALA A 146 12.95 9.75 -1.34
CA ALA A 146 12.81 11.14 -0.91
C ALA A 146 11.95 11.24 0.37
N GLY A 147 10.86 10.48 0.47
CA GLY A 147 10.04 10.38 1.67
C GLY A 147 10.82 9.90 2.90
N ILE A 148 11.68 8.89 2.74
CA ILE A 148 12.56 8.40 3.82
C ILE A 148 13.58 9.47 4.22
N ALA A 149 14.19 10.17 3.26
CA ALA A 149 15.11 11.26 3.56
C ALA A 149 14.41 12.38 4.35
N LEU A 150 13.19 12.75 3.94
CA LEU A 150 12.37 13.75 4.65
C LEU A 150 11.99 13.31 6.05
N SER A 151 11.68 12.02 6.27
CA SER A 151 11.34 11.51 7.60
C SER A 151 12.54 11.53 8.55
N ILE A 152 13.74 11.23 8.06
CA ILE A 152 14.99 11.36 8.83
C ILE A 152 15.25 12.83 9.19
N ILE A 153 15.10 13.75 8.23
CA ILE A 153 15.24 15.19 8.50
C ILE A 153 14.24 15.63 9.57
N LEU A 154 12.99 15.15 9.50
CA LEU A 154 11.97 15.47 10.49
C LEU A 154 12.31 14.89 11.88
N ALA A 155 12.88 13.69 11.96
CA ALA A 155 13.35 13.11 13.21
C ALA A 155 14.49 13.95 13.83
N ILE A 156 15.44 14.39 13.02
CA ILE A 156 16.53 15.29 13.44
C ILE A 156 15.97 16.65 13.90
N LEU A 157 14.99 17.20 13.18
CA LEU A 157 14.31 18.42 13.60
C LEU A 157 13.60 18.21 14.94
N SER A 158 12.87 17.12 15.11
CA SER A 158 12.20 16.81 16.38
C SER A 158 13.18 16.68 17.55
N ALA A 159 14.29 15.95 17.36
CA ALA A 159 15.34 15.80 18.36
C ALA A 159 16.03 17.13 18.69
N SER A 160 16.38 17.92 17.67
CA SER A 160 16.99 19.24 17.87
C SER A 160 16.05 20.23 18.56
N GLY A 161 14.75 20.18 18.26
CA GLY A 161 13.72 20.95 18.95
C GLY A 161 13.65 20.62 20.44
N LEU A 162 13.57 19.33 20.76
CA LEU A 162 13.53 18.85 22.14
C LEU A 162 14.82 19.20 22.92
N TRP A 163 15.97 19.05 22.27
CA TRP A 163 17.27 19.42 22.85
C TRP A 163 17.35 20.92 23.14
N MET A 164 16.95 21.77 22.19
CA MET A 164 16.92 23.23 22.41
C MET A 164 15.95 23.63 23.51
N TRP A 165 14.76 23.02 23.56
CA TRP A 165 13.80 23.22 24.65
C TRP A 165 14.41 22.87 26.00
N TRP A 166 15.10 21.73 26.09
CA TRP A 166 15.78 21.30 27.32
C TRP A 166 16.88 22.29 27.76
N GLN A 167 17.72 22.74 26.82
CA GLN A 167 18.74 23.75 27.09
C GLN A 167 18.12 25.06 27.61
N MET A 168 17.08 25.55 26.93
CA MET A 168 16.39 26.78 27.34
C MET A 168 15.74 26.64 28.71
N ARG A 169 15.17 25.48 29.02
CA ARG A 169 14.59 25.18 30.33
C ARG A 169 15.66 25.18 31.43
N ARG A 170 16.82 24.56 31.20
CA ARG A 170 17.97 24.57 32.12
C ARG A 170 18.52 25.97 32.37
N ASP A 171 18.72 26.76 31.33
CA ASP A 171 19.25 28.13 31.46
C ASP A 171 18.30 29.05 32.21
N ARG A 172 16.98 28.88 32.03
CA ARG A 172 15.96 29.62 32.79
C ARG A 172 15.95 29.25 34.27
N ALA A 173 16.06 27.96 34.58
CA ALA A 173 16.18 27.50 35.97
C ALA A 173 17.39 28.12 36.67
N LYS A 174 18.55 28.20 35.99
CA LYS A 174 19.75 28.86 36.53
C LYS A 174 19.59 30.36 36.77
N ARG A 175 18.74 31.03 36.00
CA ARG A 175 18.50 32.48 36.09
C ARG A 175 17.32 32.84 37.00
N ASN A 176 16.74 31.85 37.69
CA ASN A 176 15.55 32.00 38.54
C ASN A 176 14.38 32.72 37.84
N LEU A 177 14.26 32.53 36.52
CA LEU A 177 13.20 33.13 35.73
C LEU A 177 11.95 32.24 35.85
N SER A 178 10.99 32.65 36.68
CA SER A 178 9.77 31.87 36.94
C SER A 178 8.70 31.99 35.84
N LYS A 179 8.84 32.95 34.90
CA LYS A 179 7.82 33.19 33.88
C LYS A 179 7.90 32.19 32.72
N TRP A 180 6.72 31.72 32.30
CA TRP A 180 6.50 30.90 31.11
C TRP A 180 7.13 31.57 29.88
N PHE A 181 7.51 30.79 28.86
CA PHE A 181 8.28 31.21 27.69
C PHE A 181 7.80 32.48 26.94
N TRP A 182 6.57 32.94 27.17
CA TRP A 182 5.83 33.93 26.37
C TRP A 182 5.32 35.15 27.15
N ASN A 183 5.98 35.52 28.26
CA ASN A 183 5.71 36.75 29.02
C ASN A 183 6.95 37.63 29.12
#